data_AF-A0A348TRU8-F1
#
_entry.id   AF-A0A348TRU8-F1
#
_cell.length_a   1.000
_cell.length_b   1.000
_cell.length_c   1.000
_cell.angle_alpha   90.00
_cell.angle_beta   90.00
_cell.angle_gamma   90.00
#
_symmetry.space_group_name_H-M   'P 1'
#
loop_
_entity.id
_entity.type
_entity.pdbx_description
1 polymer ?
#
loop_
_entity_poly.entity_id
_entity_poly.type
_entity_poly.pdbx_seq_one_letter_code
_entity_poly.pdbx_strand_id
1 'polypeptide(L)'
;AKVLLKKRFSVKGSTTTIEKTCVLSELGITPFLVDFKETIIPEGLLQSDIWVIAFPPQSRKTDSAWYWQAMERLSDYAHKYSVKKIIMLSSTSVYPDLPATMTENMELTEENC
;
A
#
# COMPACT_ATOMS: atom_id res chain seq x y z
N ALA A 1 -10.09 -5.01 -6.13
CA ALA A 1 -10.49 -4.14 -7.27
C ALA A 1 -11.81 -4.54 -7.94
N LYS A 2 -11.95 -5.73 -8.55
CA LYS A 2 -13.15 -6.13 -9.34
C LYS A 2 -14.51 -5.94 -8.63
N VAL A 3 -14.58 -6.25 -7.34
CA VAL A 3 -15.81 -6.04 -6.54
C VAL A 3 -16.16 -4.56 -6.39
N LEU A 4 -15.16 -3.68 -6.24
CA LEU A 4 -15.37 -2.23 -6.12
C LEU A 4 -15.91 -1.65 -7.44
N LEU A 5 -15.39 -2.11 -8.57
CA LEU A 5 -15.91 -1.74 -9.89
C LEU A 5 -17.37 -2.17 -10.08
N LYS A 6 -17.73 -3.39 -9.65
CA LYS A 6 -19.13 -3.85 -9.67
C LYS A 6 -20.05 -2.97 -8.81
N LYS A 7 -19.52 -2.42 -7.72
CA LYS A 7 -20.20 -1.45 -6.86
C LYS A 7 -20.15 0.00 -7.39
N ARG A 8 -19.71 0.20 -8.63
CA ARG A 8 -19.64 1.51 -9.33
C ARG A 8 -18.67 2.51 -8.69
N PHE A 9 -17.69 2.04 -7.94
CA PHE A 9 -16.58 2.90 -7.50
C PHE A 9 -15.59 3.13 -8.64
N SER A 10 -15.04 4.34 -8.72
CA SER A 10 -13.83 4.60 -9.50
C SER A 10 -12.64 3.97 -8.78
N VAL A 11 -11.86 3.17 -9.50
CA VAL A 11 -10.70 2.46 -8.93
C VAL A 11 -9.45 2.90 -9.68
N LYS A 12 -8.48 3.40 -8.92
CA LYS A 12 -7.13 3.70 -9.37
C LYS A 12 -6.20 2.59 -8.89
N GLY A 13 -5.34 2.07 -9.76
CA GLY A 13 -4.47 0.94 -9.46
C GLY A 13 -3.03 1.25 -9.80
N SER A 14 -2.11 0.97 -8.87
CA SER A 14 -0.67 1.04 -9.12
C SER A 14 -0.09 -0.30 -9.58
N THR A 15 0.96 -0.23 -10.38
CA THR A 15 1.80 -1.38 -10.77
C THR A 15 3.23 -0.90 -10.96
N THR A 16 4.22 -1.77 -10.75
CA THR A 16 5.64 -1.48 -11.03
C THR A 16 6.05 -1.82 -12.45
N THR A 17 5.21 -2.55 -13.20
CA THR A 17 5.53 -2.99 -14.57
C THR A 17 4.56 -2.42 -15.59
N ILE A 18 5.10 -1.96 -16.72
CA ILE A 18 4.35 -1.27 -17.76
C ILE A 18 3.31 -2.17 -18.42
N GLU A 19 3.60 -3.46 -18.60
CA GLU A 19 2.72 -4.43 -19.26
C GLU A 19 1.40 -4.61 -18.49
N LYS A 20 1.45 -4.50 -17.16
CA LYS A 20 0.27 -4.63 -16.30
C LYS A 20 -0.64 -3.40 -16.35
N THR A 21 -0.16 -2.26 -16.86
CA THR A 21 -1.01 -1.07 -17.01
C THR A 21 -2.13 -1.31 -18.02
N CYS A 22 -1.84 -2.02 -19.11
CA CYS A 22 -2.83 -2.42 -20.11
C CYS A 22 -3.91 -3.30 -19.48
N VAL A 23 -3.50 -4.32 -18.72
CA VAL A 23 -4.41 -5.25 -18.03
C VAL A 23 -5.32 -4.52 -17.04
N LEU A 24 -4.80 -3.54 -16.30
CA LEU A 24 -5.61 -2.72 -15.38
C LEU A 24 -6.64 -1.87 -16.15
N SER A 25 -6.21 -1.22 -17.23
CA SER A 25 -7.08 -0.40 -18.07
C SER A 25 -8.23 -1.21 -18.68
N GLU A 26 -7.95 -2.41 -19.21
CA GLU A 26 -8.95 -3.33 -19.75
C GLU A 26 -10.00 -3.77 -18.71
N LEU A 27 -9.60 -3.81 -17.44
CA LEU A 27 -10.51 -4.10 -16.32
C LEU A 27 -11.32 -2.88 -15.87
N GLY A 28 -11.15 -1.71 -16.49
CA GLY A 28 -11.80 -0.46 -16.09
C GLY A 28 -11.15 0.21 -14.87
N ILE A 29 -9.90 -0.13 -14.57
CA ILE A 29 -9.10 0.47 -13.48
C ILE A 29 -8.18 1.52 -14.11
N THR A 30 -8.15 2.74 -13.57
CA THR A 30 -7.19 3.76 -14.02
C THR A 30 -5.78 3.35 -13.58
N PRO A 31 -4.87 3.02 -14.51
CA PRO A 31 -3.55 2.50 -14.15
C PRO A 31 -2.55 3.63 -13.84
N PHE A 32 -1.66 3.38 -12.90
CA PHE A 32 -0.52 4.22 -12.57
C PHE A 32 0.74 3.35 -12.46
N LEU A 33 1.79 3.71 -13.19
CA LEU A 33 3.10 3.08 -13.02
C LEU A 33 3.76 3.75 -11.81
N VAL A 34 3.99 2.99 -10.74
CA VAL A 34 4.55 3.49 -9.48
C VAL A 34 5.50 2.45 -8.91
N ASP A 35 6.74 2.87 -8.65
CA ASP A 35 7.64 2.20 -7.72
C ASP A 35 7.66 2.99 -6.40
N PHE A 36 7.21 2.36 -5.32
CA PHE A 36 7.17 3.00 -4.00
C PHE A 36 8.56 3.21 -3.39
N LYS A 37 9.62 2.62 -3.97
CA LYS A 37 11.01 2.94 -3.62
C LYS A 37 11.41 4.33 -4.09
N GLU A 38 10.81 4.82 -5.17
CA GLU A 38 11.05 6.17 -5.67
C GLU A 38 10.34 7.24 -4.83
N THR A 39 10.82 8.47 -4.94
CA THR A 39 10.35 9.59 -4.12
C THR A 39 9.01 10.15 -4.57
N ILE A 40 8.65 9.99 -5.85
CA ILE A 40 7.52 10.69 -6.46
C ILE A 40 6.41 9.71 -6.79
N ILE A 41 5.26 9.88 -6.14
CA ILE A 41 4.03 9.16 -6.48
C ILE A 41 3.14 10.11 -7.31
N PRO A 42 2.57 9.66 -8.45
CA PRO A 42 1.69 10.49 -9.25
C PRO A 42 0.49 11.03 -8.45
N GLU A 43 0.28 12.35 -8.48
CA GLU A 43 -0.80 13.00 -7.73
C GLU A 43 -2.18 12.43 -8.09
N GLY A 44 -2.37 12.04 -9.36
CA GLY A 44 -3.60 11.42 -9.83
C GLY A 44 -3.95 10.14 -9.08
N LEU A 45 -2.97 9.36 -8.60
CA LEU A 45 -3.21 8.20 -7.75
C LEU A 45 -3.59 8.62 -6.32
N LEU A 46 -2.86 9.60 -5.78
CA LEU A 46 -3.00 10.09 -4.41
C LEU A 46 -4.34 10.78 -4.14
N GLN A 47 -4.91 11.46 -5.14
CA GLN A 47 -6.22 12.11 -5.08
C GLN A 47 -7.37 11.08 -5.06
N SER A 48 -7.51 10.36 -3.96
CA SER A 48 -8.51 9.29 -3.78
C SER A 48 -9.10 9.37 -2.37
N ASP A 49 -10.40 9.13 -2.22
CA ASP A 49 -11.06 9.19 -0.90
C ASP A 49 -10.55 8.10 0.06
N ILE A 50 -10.25 6.92 -0.48
CA ILE A 50 -9.84 5.74 0.27
C ILE A 50 -8.58 5.18 -0.36
N TRP A 51 -7.55 4.95 0.45
CA TRP A 51 -6.34 4.23 0.03
C TRP A 51 -6.36 2.80 0.54
N VAL A 52 -5.95 1.87 -0.33
CA VAL A 52 -5.72 0.47 0.03
C VAL A 52 -4.25 0.17 -0.24
N ILE A 53 -3.47 0.04 0.83
CA ILE A 53 -2.03 -0.22 0.77
C ILE A 53 -1.83 -1.73 0.95
N ALA A 54 -1.29 -2.38 -0.08
CA ALA A 54 -1.22 -3.84 -0.16
C ALA A 54 0.12 -4.34 -0.70
N PHE A 55 1.19 -3.57 -0.53
CA PHE A 55 2.54 -4.02 -0.86
C PHE A 55 3.26 -4.49 0.41
N PRO A 56 3.89 -5.68 0.38
CA PRO A 56 4.59 -6.18 1.55
C PRO A 56 5.89 -5.40 1.77
N PRO A 57 6.39 -5.31 3.03
CA PRO A 57 7.81 -5.07 3.25
C PRO A 57 8.57 -6.20 2.54
N GLN A 58 9.39 -5.88 1.54
CA GLN A 58 10.13 -6.93 0.82
C GLN A 58 11.01 -7.68 1.82
N SER A 59 10.96 -9.02 1.73
CA SER A 59 11.76 -10.03 2.44
C SER A 59 12.93 -9.50 3.30
N ARG A 60 12.96 -9.95 4.56
CA ARG A 60 13.97 -9.91 5.66
C ARG A 60 15.48 -9.78 5.34
N LYS A 61 15.90 -9.76 4.07
CA LYS A 61 17.29 -9.73 3.60
C LYS A 61 17.66 -8.47 2.82
N THR A 62 16.71 -7.60 2.47
CA THR A 62 16.98 -6.38 1.69
C THR A 62 16.47 -5.16 2.44
N ASP A 63 17.38 -4.20 2.61
CA ASP A 63 17.21 -2.83 3.11
C ASP A 63 15.75 -2.44 3.42
N SER A 64 15.33 -2.59 4.67
CA SER A 64 13.99 -2.24 5.14
C SER A 64 13.75 -0.73 5.16
N ALA A 65 14.80 0.09 5.00
CA ALA A 65 14.71 1.54 5.08
C ALA A 65 13.78 2.14 4.02
N TRP A 66 13.76 1.59 2.79
CA TRP A 66 12.86 2.13 1.75
C TRP A 66 11.39 1.97 2.12
N TYR A 67 11.03 0.90 2.85
CA TYR A 67 9.65 0.65 3.26
C TYR A 67 9.19 1.68 4.28
N TRP A 68 10.02 1.99 5.28
CA TRP A 68 9.76 3.07 6.23
C TRP A 68 9.71 4.44 5.58
N GLN A 69 10.65 4.75 4.68
CA GLN A 69 10.60 5.99 3.92
C GLN A 69 9.33 6.08 3.05
N ALA A 70 8.88 4.99 2.45
CA ALA A 70 7.63 4.97 1.70
C ALA A 70 6.40 5.20 2.60
N MET A 71 6.38 4.61 3.81
CA MET A 71 5.32 4.84 4.79
C MET A 71 5.28 6.28 5.28
N GLU A 72 6.43 6.89 5.59
CA GLU A 72 6.53 8.31 5.96
C GLU A 72 5.99 9.20 4.84
N ARG A 73 6.44 8.99 3.60
CA ARG A 73 5.93 9.73 2.44
C ARG A 73 4.42 9.59 2.27
N LEU A 74 3.89 8.38 2.42
CA LEU A 74 2.45 8.14 2.33
C LEU A 74 1.69 8.83 3.46
N SER A 75 2.24 8.89 4.67
CA SER A 75 1.68 9.67 5.78
C SER A 75 1.61 11.16 5.42
N ASP A 76 2.69 11.75 4.91
CA ASP A 76 2.73 13.14 4.48
C ASP A 76 1.71 13.43 3.37
N TYR A 77 1.63 12.54 2.37
CA TYR A 77 0.64 12.67 1.31
C TYR A 77 -0.79 12.49 1.81
N ALA A 78 -1.03 11.61 2.79
CA ALA A 78 -2.37 11.43 3.36
C ALA A 78 -2.88 12.71 4.00
N HIS A 79 -2.01 13.43 4.71
CA HIS A 79 -2.30 14.76 5.26
C HIS A 79 -2.50 15.78 4.12
N LYS A 80 -1.57 15.86 3.16
CA LYS A 80 -1.63 16.81 2.03
C LYS A 80 -2.93 16.69 1.22
N TYR A 81 -3.38 15.47 0.93
CA TYR A 81 -4.57 15.20 0.12
C TYR A 81 -5.85 14.96 0.95
N SER A 82 -5.78 15.10 2.28
CA SER A 82 -6.94 14.92 3.17
C SER A 82 -7.67 13.60 2.94
N VAL A 83 -6.91 12.51 2.87
CA VAL A 83 -7.44 11.17 2.62
C VAL A 83 -8.38 10.78 3.76
N LYS A 84 -9.58 10.33 3.43
CA LYS A 84 -10.63 10.07 4.43
C LYS A 84 -10.42 8.74 5.16
N LYS A 85 -9.80 7.77 4.48
CA LYS A 85 -9.57 6.43 5.05
C LYS A 85 -8.39 5.74 4.40
N ILE A 86 -7.59 5.08 5.22
CA ILE A 86 -6.50 4.21 4.80
C ILE A 86 -6.80 2.80 5.29
N ILE A 87 -6.65 1.82 4.41
CA ILE A 87 -6.72 0.39 4.72
C ILE A 87 -5.38 -0.22 4.36
N MET A 88 -4.64 -0.69 5.35
CA MET A 88 -3.37 -1.36 5.15
C MET A 88 -3.56 -2.87 5.27
N LEU A 89 -2.96 -3.63 4.35
CA LEU A 89 -2.87 -5.08 4.41
C LEU A 89 -1.43 -5.44 4.80
N SER A 90 -1.28 -5.99 6.01
CA SER A 90 0.00 -6.52 6.49
C SER A 90 -0.05 -8.03 6.62
N SER A 91 1.12 -8.65 6.77
CA SER A 91 1.24 -10.07 7.11
C SER A 91 1.04 -10.25 8.61
N THR A 92 0.40 -11.32 9.05
CA THR A 92 0.38 -11.69 10.47
C THR A 92 1.74 -12.20 10.97
N SER A 93 2.66 -12.51 10.06
CA SER A 93 4.04 -12.95 10.40
C SER A 93 4.90 -11.85 11.02
N VAL A 94 4.43 -10.61 11.08
CA VAL A 94 5.08 -9.53 11.84
C VAL A 94 4.84 -9.68 13.34
N TYR A 95 3.86 -10.49 13.74
CA TYR A 95 3.58 -10.78 15.14
C TYR A 95 4.28 -12.07 15.57
N PRO A 96 4.73 -12.15 16.84
CA PRO A 96 5.26 -13.38 17.40
C PRO A 96 4.16 -14.45 17.47
N ASP A 97 4.56 -15.71 17.32
CA ASP A 97 3.66 -16.87 17.44
C ASP A 97 3.33 -17.14 18.91
N LEU A 98 2.43 -16.32 19.46
CA LEU A 98 1.98 -16.39 20.84
C LEU A 98 0.45 -16.62 20.87
N PRO A 99 -0.07 -17.45 21.78
CA PRO A 99 -1.50 -17.66 21.97
C PRO A 99 -2.12 -16.48 22.73
N ALA A 100 -2.01 -15.27 22.18
CA ALA A 100 -2.52 -14.04 22.76
C ALA A 100 -3.15 -13.15 21.67
N THR A 101 -4.04 -12.24 22.09
CA THR A 101 -4.64 -11.26 21.18
C THR A 101 -3.60 -10.22 20.79
N MET A 102 -3.12 -10.30 19.55
CA MET A 102 -2.15 -9.33 19.01
C MET A 102 -2.85 -8.02 18.62
N THR A 103 -2.16 -6.89 18.84
CA THR A 103 -2.63 -5.56 18.41
C THR A 103 -1.46 -4.77 17.84
N GLU A 104 -1.73 -3.81 16.96
CA GLU A 104 -0.73 -2.92 16.35
C GLU A 104 0.00 -2.00 17.38
N ASN A 105 -0.45 -1.97 18.65
CA ASN A 105 0.19 -1.21 19.73
C ASN A 105 1.25 -2.01 20.50
N MET A 106 1.45 -3.29 20.17
CA MET A 106 2.44 -4.13 20.85
C MET A 106 3.83 -3.88 20.29
N GLU A 107 4.86 -3.95 21.14
CA GLU A 107 6.25 -3.88 20.68
C GLU A 107 6.59 -5.08 19.79
N LEU A 108 7.15 -4.78 18.63
CA LEU A 108 7.74 -5.78 17.74
C LEU A 108 9.22 -5.94 18.10
N THR A 109 9.69 -7.18 18.19
CA THR A 109 11.10 -7.51 18.44
C THR A 109 11.89 -7.63 17.13
N GLU A 110 13.22 -7.52 17.18
CA GLU A 110 14.10 -7.66 16.00
C GLU A 110 13.96 -9.01 15.28
N GLU A 111 13.46 -10.05 15.95
CA GLU A 111 13.18 -11.35 15.32
C GLU A 111 11.97 -11.33 14.37
N ASN A 112 11.09 -10.34 14.52
CA ASN A 112 9.84 -10.18 13.77
C ASN A 112 9.76 -8.87 12.97
N CYS A 113 10.88 -8.14 12.84
CA CYS A 113 11.03 -6.90 12.07
C CYS A 113 11.89 -7.10 10.81
#